data_AF-A0A1V6T239-F1
#
_entry.id   AF-A0A1V6T239-F1
#
_cell.length_a   1.000
_cell.length_b   1.000
_cell.length_c   1.000
_cell.angle_alpha   90.00
_cell.angle_beta   90.00
_cell.angle_gamma   90.00
#
_symmetry.space_group_name_H-M   'P 1'
#
loop_
_entity.id
_entity.type
_entity.pdbx_description
1 polymer ?
#
loop_
_entity_poly.entity_id
_entity_poly.type
_entity_poly.pdbx_seq_one_letter_code
_entity_poly.pdbx_strand_id
1 'polypeptide(L)'
;MSNPSAAKADNENSKKAGDMELGDQDPVKGIVESADLELLGLSQQTERSLGTFQIIGGGWNICNSWAGIVGTLAIGITEGGTVLLLYGIVIMLVYGSCCTTTLAELSSVYPTAGGQYHWTSILSPRKYSRVLSYCCGAINIFSWISISAGVTILPAQFIISMAIYNNPGYESKTWHYFLIYQATNIIVLLYNIFAIRRTTWIHDVGFLVSISSFFVILITCLARTPQMSSTEFVWTTFINRSGWKSDGISFLTGMINPNYIYAGIDGAIHLAEECGNATTAVPFALMSTLVIGFITSFVFVMSMLYCLTDMNAVIETATGVPIYEIWLQATRSGAAATTFITLLALIAFFSLNGCQQTSSRLTWAFARDDALILSKFIGRIHPVLQVPVNALLANSLVVFIIGCIYLASSTAFNALIGTGLVLQQVSFCFPAALLIFRKRSSTYLPSHRFFNIGRFGWVSNIVTLLFGILTLIFFNFPAEMPVTGGNMNYTSVVIGTMALFSLGNWVFHANKSYQGPRLPAELT
;
A
#
# COMPACT_ATOMS: atom_id res chain seq x y z
N MET A 1 -58.97 74.73 -7.99
CA MET A 1 -57.76 73.93 -8.33
C MET A 1 -57.45 73.08 -7.11
N SER A 2 -57.33 71.77 -7.08
CA SER A 2 -57.63 70.61 -7.94
C SER A 2 -57.40 69.38 -7.05
N ASN A 3 -58.16 68.32 -7.29
CA ASN A 3 -58.43 67.13 -6.45
C ASN A 3 -57.23 66.14 -6.26
N PRO A 4 -57.36 65.09 -5.42
CA PRO A 4 -56.29 64.34 -4.73
C PRO A 4 -55.86 63.02 -5.41
N SER A 5 -54.65 62.52 -5.09
CA SER A 5 -54.28 61.10 -5.22
C SER A 5 -52.99 60.78 -4.47
N ALA A 6 -53.05 59.95 -3.43
CA ALA A 6 -52.03 58.95 -3.05
C ALA A 6 -52.39 58.29 -1.71
N ALA A 7 -53.49 57.53 -1.70
CA ALA A 7 -53.72 56.45 -0.75
C ALA A 7 -53.54 55.15 -1.53
N LYS A 8 -52.36 54.51 -1.40
CA LYS A 8 -52.04 53.11 -1.78
C LYS A 8 -50.52 52.91 -1.72
N ALA A 9 -50.03 52.44 -0.59
CA ALA A 9 -48.82 51.61 -0.44
C ALA A 9 -48.47 51.59 1.05
N ASP A 10 -49.18 50.76 1.83
CA ASP A 10 -48.75 50.31 3.17
C ASP A 10 -49.85 49.39 3.75
N ASN A 11 -50.13 48.25 3.11
CA ASN A 11 -50.84 47.14 3.78
C ASN A 11 -50.80 45.79 3.03
N GLU A 12 -49.63 45.32 2.60
CA GLU A 12 -49.53 44.04 1.85
C GLU A 12 -48.56 42.99 2.43
N ASN A 13 -48.16 43.11 3.70
CA ASN A 13 -47.24 42.14 4.35
C ASN A 13 -47.82 41.37 5.54
N SER A 14 -49.15 41.26 5.64
CA SER A 14 -49.80 40.48 6.70
C SER A 14 -51.02 39.74 6.14
N LYS A 15 -50.80 38.70 5.33
CA LYS A 15 -51.74 37.58 5.06
C LYS A 15 -51.18 36.63 3.99
N LYS A 16 -50.24 35.76 4.36
CA LYS A 16 -49.97 34.47 3.69
C LYS A 16 -49.43 33.47 4.73
N ALA A 17 -50.30 33.11 5.66
CA ALA A 17 -50.23 31.85 6.39
C ALA A 17 -51.43 31.03 5.89
N GLY A 18 -51.17 29.90 5.26
CA GLY A 18 -52.21 29.04 4.68
C GLY A 18 -51.70 28.29 3.45
N ASP A 19 -51.53 26.99 3.65
CA ASP A 19 -51.60 25.92 2.65
C ASP A 19 -50.51 25.87 1.57
N MET A 20 -49.46 25.10 1.86
CA MET A 20 -48.66 24.46 0.82
C MET A 20 -48.89 22.95 0.93
N GLU A 21 -49.69 22.45 -0.01
CA GLU A 21 -50.06 21.06 -0.20
C GLU A 21 -48.80 20.17 -0.23
N LEU A 22 -48.83 19.09 0.57
CA LEU A 22 -47.92 17.96 0.44
C LEU A 22 -48.21 17.28 -0.90
N GLY A 23 -47.46 17.70 -1.92
CA GLY A 23 -47.41 17.00 -3.20
C GLY A 23 -46.90 15.58 -3.00
N ASP A 24 -47.74 14.62 -3.37
CA ASP A 24 -47.47 13.20 -3.45
C ASP A 24 -46.25 12.98 -4.39
N GLN A 25 -45.08 12.73 -3.81
CA GLN A 25 -43.91 12.30 -4.56
C GLN A 25 -43.82 10.78 -4.46
N ASP A 26 -43.97 10.15 -5.63
CA ASP A 26 -43.68 8.75 -5.88
C ASP A 26 -42.39 8.27 -5.18
N PRO A 27 -42.34 7.02 -4.68
CA PRO A 27 -41.18 6.49 -3.99
C PRO A 27 -39.98 6.44 -4.95
N VAL A 28 -38.98 7.28 -4.65
CA VAL A 28 -37.72 7.39 -5.40
C VAL A 28 -37.03 6.04 -5.47
N LYS A 29 -37.16 5.36 -6.61
CA LYS A 29 -36.32 4.24 -7.02
C LYS A 29 -34.98 4.79 -7.53
N GLY A 30 -33.91 4.52 -6.77
CA GLY A 30 -32.52 4.58 -7.26
C GLY A 30 -31.70 5.72 -6.67
N ILE A 31 -31.15 5.53 -5.47
CA ILE A 31 -30.21 6.48 -4.86
C ILE A 31 -29.01 5.68 -4.34
N VAL A 32 -27.96 5.53 -5.15
CA VAL A 32 -26.55 5.67 -4.76
C VAL A 32 -25.76 5.77 -6.08
N GLU A 33 -25.41 6.99 -6.50
CA GLU A 33 -24.51 7.25 -7.64
C GLU A 33 -23.04 7.15 -7.22
N SER A 34 -22.77 7.65 -6.02
CA SER A 34 -21.62 7.36 -5.16
C SER A 34 -22.03 7.74 -3.74
N ALA A 35 -21.50 7.09 -2.71
CA ALA A 35 -21.84 7.45 -1.33
C ALA A 35 -20.97 8.64 -0.91
N ASP A 36 -21.58 9.83 -0.82
CA ASP A 36 -20.94 10.96 -0.15
C ASP A 36 -20.64 10.61 1.31
N LEU A 37 -19.59 11.22 1.89
CA LEU A 37 -19.17 10.95 3.26
C LEU A 37 -20.33 11.13 4.25
N GLU A 38 -21.18 12.14 4.04
CA GLU A 38 -22.36 12.42 4.86
C GLU A 38 -23.36 11.26 4.85
N LEU A 39 -23.54 10.61 3.69
CA LEU A 39 -24.41 9.44 3.54
C LEU A 39 -23.87 8.21 4.31
N LEU A 40 -22.57 8.17 4.59
CA LEU A 40 -21.93 7.16 5.43
C LEU A 40 -21.87 7.57 6.92
N GLY A 41 -22.42 8.72 7.28
CA GLY A 41 -22.35 9.30 8.62
C GLY A 41 -20.98 9.89 8.97
N LEU A 42 -20.15 10.21 7.96
CA LEU A 42 -18.81 10.76 8.12
C LEU A 42 -18.80 12.25 7.77
N SER A 43 -18.13 13.07 8.58
CA SER A 43 -17.90 14.48 8.26
C SER A 43 -16.61 14.66 7.45
N GLN A 44 -16.62 15.56 6.47
CA GLN A 44 -15.42 15.97 5.74
C GLN A 44 -14.51 16.77 6.68
N GLN A 45 -13.43 16.16 7.16
CA GLN A 45 -12.46 16.79 8.09
C GLN A 45 -11.15 17.19 7.41
N THR A 46 -10.86 16.62 6.25
CA THR A 46 -9.70 16.92 5.41
C THR A 46 -10.06 17.86 4.28
N GLU A 47 -9.12 18.71 3.87
CA GLU A 47 -9.28 19.55 2.68
C GLU A 47 -8.98 18.75 1.40
N ARG A 48 -9.86 18.87 0.39
CA ARG A 48 -9.70 18.21 -0.92
C ARG A 48 -8.63 18.93 -1.76
N SER A 49 -7.37 18.61 -1.49
CA SER A 49 -6.22 19.32 -2.05
C SER A 49 -5.42 18.52 -3.08
N LEU A 50 -5.68 17.21 -3.20
CA LEU A 50 -5.01 16.33 -4.14
C LEU A 50 -5.81 16.20 -5.43
N GLY A 51 -5.17 16.53 -6.55
CA GLY A 51 -5.68 16.26 -7.89
C GLY A 51 -5.45 14.81 -8.32
N THR A 52 -6.08 14.39 -9.42
CA THR A 52 -5.98 13.03 -9.94
C THR A 52 -4.54 12.59 -10.23
N PHE A 53 -3.72 13.47 -10.82
CA PHE A 53 -2.33 13.16 -11.14
C PHE A 53 -1.48 12.92 -9.89
N GLN A 54 -1.70 13.69 -8.83
CA GLN A 54 -1.01 13.53 -7.55
C GLN A 54 -1.40 12.23 -6.84
N ILE A 55 -2.66 11.79 -6.95
CA ILE A 55 -3.10 10.48 -6.42
C ILE A 55 -2.47 9.33 -7.21
N ILE A 56 -2.36 9.44 -8.53
CA ILE A 56 -1.65 8.47 -9.38
C ILE A 56 -0.16 8.43 -9.01
N GLY A 57 0.49 9.59 -8.93
CA GLY A 57 1.90 9.72 -8.55
C GLY A 57 2.16 9.16 -7.16
N GLY A 58 1.25 9.42 -6.20
CA GLY A 58 1.32 8.88 -4.85
C GLY A 58 1.21 7.36 -4.82
N GLY A 59 0.21 6.78 -5.52
CA GLY A 59 0.04 5.33 -5.64
C GLY A 59 1.27 4.67 -6.28
N TRP A 60 1.79 5.26 -7.36
CA TRP A 60 3.02 4.81 -8.00
C TRP A 60 4.23 4.89 -7.06
N ASN A 61 4.45 6.02 -6.39
CA ASN A 61 5.63 6.18 -5.53
C ASN A 61 5.65 5.18 -4.40
N ILE A 62 4.50 4.88 -3.81
CA ILE A 62 4.37 3.89 -2.73
C ILE A 62 4.82 2.51 -3.21
N CYS A 63 4.23 2.00 -4.29
CA CYS A 63 4.58 0.66 -4.80
C CYS A 63 5.97 0.63 -5.44
N ASN A 64 6.26 1.67 -6.22
CA ASN A 64 7.35 1.85 -7.15
C ASN A 64 7.98 0.53 -7.64
N SER A 65 7.18 -0.20 -8.39
CA SER A 65 7.29 -1.64 -8.55
C SER A 65 8.66 -2.13 -9.00
N TRP A 66 9.27 -1.47 -10.00
CA TRP A 66 10.58 -1.86 -10.53
C TRP A 66 11.69 -1.68 -9.48
N ALA A 67 11.61 -0.65 -8.65
CA ALA A 67 12.57 -0.39 -7.57
C ALA A 67 12.33 -1.36 -6.40
N GLY A 68 11.07 -1.65 -6.07
CA GLY A 68 10.69 -2.58 -5.00
C GLY A 68 11.21 -4.00 -5.22
N ILE A 69 11.05 -4.54 -6.44
CA ILE A 69 11.53 -5.89 -6.75
C ILE A 69 13.05 -6.00 -6.75
N VAL A 70 13.78 -4.99 -7.26
CA VAL A 70 15.25 -5.02 -7.26
C VAL A 70 15.85 -4.71 -5.91
N GLY A 71 15.18 -3.88 -5.10
CA GLY A 71 15.56 -3.62 -3.70
C GLY A 71 15.45 -4.86 -2.81
N THR A 72 14.61 -5.83 -3.19
CA THR A 72 14.41 -7.09 -2.46
C THR A 72 14.94 -8.32 -3.20
N LEU A 73 15.77 -8.11 -4.23
CA LEU A 73 16.24 -9.15 -5.16
C LEU A 73 16.94 -10.34 -4.50
N ALA A 74 17.58 -10.11 -3.33
CA ALA A 74 18.28 -11.14 -2.57
C ALA A 74 17.40 -12.35 -2.22
N ILE A 75 16.11 -12.12 -1.97
CA ILE A 75 15.15 -13.17 -1.66
C ILE A 75 14.88 -14.00 -2.93
N GLY A 76 14.43 -13.35 -4.01
CA GLY A 76 13.98 -14.05 -5.21
C GLY A 76 15.09 -14.79 -5.96
N ILE A 77 16.31 -14.25 -5.97
CA ILE A 77 17.39 -14.84 -6.75
C ILE A 77 17.89 -16.19 -6.18
N THR A 78 17.75 -16.39 -4.87
CA THR A 78 18.22 -17.60 -4.16
C THR A 78 17.16 -18.70 -4.06
N GLU A 79 15.88 -18.34 -4.11
CA GLU A 79 14.74 -19.26 -3.93
C GLU A 79 14.06 -19.69 -5.24
N GLY A 80 14.44 -19.12 -6.39
CA GLY A 80 13.98 -19.62 -7.68
C GLY A 80 14.69 -19.08 -8.91
N GLY A 81 15.80 -18.36 -8.74
CA GLY A 81 16.64 -17.89 -9.84
C GLY A 81 15.90 -17.00 -10.83
N THR A 82 16.25 -17.10 -12.11
CA THR A 82 15.67 -16.26 -13.17
C THR A 82 14.20 -16.60 -13.43
N VAL A 83 13.82 -17.87 -13.26
CA VAL A 83 12.45 -18.35 -13.42
C VAL A 83 11.50 -17.65 -12.44
N LEU A 84 11.83 -17.61 -11.15
CA LEU A 84 11.00 -16.92 -10.16
C LEU A 84 10.91 -15.41 -10.44
N LEU A 85 12.02 -14.79 -10.81
CA LEU A 85 12.06 -13.35 -11.07
C LEU A 85 11.21 -12.94 -12.28
N LEU A 86 11.12 -13.76 -13.33
CA LEU A 86 10.31 -13.46 -14.50
C LEU A 86 8.86 -13.92 -14.36
N TYR A 87 8.65 -15.21 -14.13
CA TYR A 87 7.31 -15.78 -14.09
C TYR A 87 6.57 -15.39 -12.82
N GLY A 88 7.28 -15.12 -11.72
CA GLY A 88 6.68 -14.58 -10.51
C GLY A 88 6.01 -13.22 -10.74
N ILE A 89 6.62 -12.33 -11.53
CA ILE A 89 6.00 -11.03 -11.89
C ILE A 89 4.72 -11.25 -12.71
N VAL A 90 4.73 -12.20 -13.65
CA VAL A 90 3.54 -12.52 -14.46
C VAL A 90 2.42 -13.09 -13.60
N ILE A 91 2.76 -13.98 -12.67
CA ILE A 91 1.81 -14.52 -11.69
C ILE A 91 1.25 -13.40 -10.81
N MET A 92 2.10 -12.47 -10.38
CA MET A 92 1.67 -11.30 -9.59
C MET A 92 0.79 -10.35 -10.38
N LEU A 93 0.96 -10.19 -11.69
CA LEU A 93 0.01 -9.45 -12.53
C LEU A 93 -1.40 -10.10 -12.47
N VAL A 94 -1.49 -11.43 -12.56
CA VAL A 94 -2.78 -12.12 -12.53
C VAL A 94 -3.46 -11.97 -11.17
N TYR A 95 -2.76 -12.25 -10.07
CA TYR A 95 -3.33 -12.11 -8.73
C TYR A 95 -3.56 -10.64 -8.35
N GLY A 96 -2.58 -9.78 -8.61
CA GLY A 96 -2.61 -8.35 -8.33
C GLY A 96 -3.71 -7.65 -9.12
N SER A 97 -3.95 -8.02 -10.38
CA SER A 97 -5.06 -7.45 -11.16
C SER A 97 -6.40 -7.78 -10.54
N CYS A 98 -6.63 -9.02 -10.11
CA CYS A 98 -7.86 -9.43 -9.44
C CYS A 98 -8.08 -8.65 -8.13
N CYS A 99 -7.05 -8.56 -7.29
CA CYS A 99 -7.12 -7.80 -6.03
C CYS A 99 -7.42 -6.32 -6.29
N THR A 100 -6.62 -5.68 -7.16
CA THR A 100 -6.74 -4.26 -7.50
C THR A 100 -8.10 -3.94 -8.09
N THR A 101 -8.62 -4.80 -8.95
CA THR A 101 -9.91 -4.62 -9.59
C THR A 101 -11.06 -4.68 -8.55
N THR A 102 -10.99 -5.60 -7.59
CA THR A 102 -11.95 -5.65 -6.47
C THR A 102 -11.91 -4.37 -5.63
N LEU A 103 -10.73 -3.86 -5.31
CA LEU A 103 -10.56 -2.63 -4.54
C LEU A 103 -11.02 -1.39 -5.33
N ALA A 104 -10.66 -1.30 -6.61
CA ALA A 104 -11.04 -0.21 -7.51
C ALA A 104 -12.56 -0.10 -7.63
N GLU A 105 -13.25 -1.22 -7.80
CA GLU A 105 -14.71 -1.27 -7.86
C GLU A 105 -15.34 -0.72 -6.57
N LEU A 106 -14.88 -1.13 -5.40
CA LEU A 106 -15.39 -0.64 -4.11
C LEU A 106 -15.06 0.83 -3.87
N SER A 107 -13.83 1.26 -4.18
CA SER A 107 -13.43 2.67 -4.04
C SER A 107 -14.21 3.60 -4.96
N SER A 108 -14.72 3.11 -6.10
CA SER A 108 -15.56 3.92 -7.00
C SER A 108 -16.94 4.23 -6.42
N VAL A 109 -17.41 3.43 -5.47
CA VAL A 109 -18.71 3.59 -4.80
C VAL A 109 -18.54 4.24 -3.42
N TYR A 110 -17.51 3.83 -2.67
CA TYR A 110 -17.26 4.22 -1.29
C TYR A 110 -15.82 4.74 -1.11
N PRO A 111 -15.49 5.94 -1.63
CA PRO A 111 -14.14 6.50 -1.60
C PRO A 111 -13.81 7.11 -0.23
N THR A 112 -13.51 6.28 0.76
CA THR A 112 -13.21 6.72 2.13
C THR A 112 -11.78 6.41 2.52
N ALA A 113 -11.21 7.19 3.44
CA ALA A 113 -9.86 6.92 3.95
C ALA A 113 -9.80 5.59 4.72
N GLY A 114 -10.94 5.12 5.23
CA GLY A 114 -11.06 3.83 5.90
C GLY A 114 -11.05 2.62 4.97
N GLY A 115 -11.31 2.80 3.67
CA GLY A 115 -11.17 1.76 2.65
C GLY A 115 -11.78 0.42 3.04
N GLN A 116 -10.96 -0.63 3.11
CA GLN A 116 -11.37 -2.01 3.30
C GLN A 116 -12.24 -2.21 4.54
N TYR A 117 -11.93 -1.55 5.67
CA TYR A 117 -12.72 -1.77 6.88
C TYR A 117 -14.08 -1.06 6.81
N HIS A 118 -14.16 0.09 6.13
CA HIS A 118 -15.45 0.74 5.83
C HIS A 118 -16.32 -0.14 4.94
N TRP A 119 -15.77 -0.67 3.85
CA TRP A 119 -16.48 -1.59 2.97
C TRP A 119 -16.91 -2.86 3.70
N THR A 120 -16.05 -3.39 4.55
CA THR A 120 -16.37 -4.55 5.39
C THR A 120 -17.53 -4.25 6.35
N SER A 121 -17.55 -3.06 6.96
CA SER A 121 -18.65 -2.63 7.84
C SER A 121 -19.99 -2.57 7.09
N ILE A 122 -19.98 -1.96 5.90
CA ILE A 122 -21.14 -1.76 5.04
C ILE A 122 -21.69 -3.09 4.50
N LEU A 123 -20.81 -3.97 4.02
CA LEU A 123 -21.20 -5.23 3.38
C LEU A 123 -21.58 -6.32 4.39
N SER A 124 -21.05 -6.27 5.61
CA SER A 124 -21.29 -7.30 6.62
C SER A 124 -22.75 -7.38 7.08
N PRO A 125 -23.24 -8.56 7.50
CA PRO A 125 -24.49 -8.66 8.24
C PRO A 125 -24.43 -7.82 9.52
N ARG A 126 -25.54 -7.16 9.90
CA ARG A 126 -25.60 -6.23 11.05
C ARG A 126 -25.01 -6.81 12.34
N LYS A 127 -25.23 -8.10 12.60
CA LYS A 127 -24.73 -8.80 13.80
C LYS A 127 -23.19 -8.89 13.87
N TYR A 128 -22.52 -9.05 12.73
CA TYR A 128 -21.07 -9.29 12.67
C TYR A 128 -20.26 -8.10 12.17
N SER A 129 -20.92 -7.06 11.66
CA SER A 129 -20.31 -5.88 11.04
C SER A 129 -19.21 -5.24 11.89
N ARG A 130 -19.47 -4.99 13.18
CA ARG A 130 -18.49 -4.36 14.08
C ARG A 130 -17.21 -5.19 14.23
N VAL A 131 -17.33 -6.49 14.45
CA VAL A 131 -16.18 -7.38 14.68
C VAL A 131 -15.39 -7.57 13.38
N LEU A 132 -16.06 -7.90 12.28
CA LEU A 132 -15.39 -8.14 10.99
C LEU A 132 -14.68 -6.88 10.49
N SER A 133 -15.35 -5.72 10.57
CA SER A 133 -14.77 -4.45 10.17
C SER A 133 -13.57 -4.08 11.04
N TYR A 134 -13.69 -4.20 12.37
CA TYR A 134 -12.56 -3.94 13.26
C TYR A 134 -11.36 -4.85 12.98
N CYS A 135 -11.59 -6.16 12.79
CA CYS A 135 -10.52 -7.10 12.44
C CYS A 135 -9.84 -6.70 11.12
N CYS A 136 -10.62 -6.39 10.08
CA CYS A 136 -10.12 -5.91 8.80
C CYS A 136 -9.27 -4.62 8.96
N GLY A 137 -9.76 -3.65 9.72
CA GLY A 137 -9.06 -2.38 9.96
C GLY A 137 -7.76 -2.56 10.75
N ALA A 138 -7.77 -3.37 11.80
CA ALA A 138 -6.58 -3.68 12.59
C ALA A 138 -5.52 -4.41 11.76
N ILE A 139 -5.92 -5.43 10.98
CA ILE A 139 -5.03 -6.13 10.04
C ILE A 139 -4.43 -5.14 9.04
N ASN A 140 -5.24 -4.23 8.51
CA ASN A 140 -4.76 -3.25 7.53
C ASN A 140 -3.76 -2.26 8.15
N ILE A 141 -4.01 -1.76 9.37
CA ILE A 141 -3.05 -0.89 10.08
C ILE A 141 -1.73 -1.60 10.31
N PHE A 142 -1.77 -2.84 10.81
CA PHE A 142 -0.54 -3.61 11.04
C PHE A 142 0.21 -3.90 9.75
N SER A 143 -0.51 -4.18 8.65
CA SER A 143 0.05 -4.29 7.31
C SER A 143 0.83 -3.02 6.93
N TRP A 144 0.18 -1.86 6.98
CA TRP A 144 0.78 -0.58 6.60
C TRP A 144 1.97 -0.18 7.47
N ILE A 145 1.94 -0.49 8.77
CA ILE A 145 3.07 -0.28 9.68
C ILE A 145 4.26 -1.18 9.28
N SER A 146 4.02 -2.48 9.03
CA SER A 146 5.05 -3.41 8.58
C SER A 146 5.66 -3.03 7.23
N ILE A 147 4.83 -2.62 6.27
CA ILE A 147 5.29 -2.15 4.95
C ILE A 147 6.13 -0.88 5.11
N SER A 148 5.67 0.08 5.92
CA SER A 148 6.43 1.32 6.19
C SER A 148 7.79 1.01 6.82
N ALA A 149 7.84 0.08 7.78
CA ALA A 149 9.10 -0.40 8.35
C ALA A 149 10.00 -1.07 7.30
N GLY A 150 9.42 -1.85 6.38
CA GLY A 150 10.14 -2.47 5.26
C GLY A 150 10.75 -1.48 4.29
N VAL A 151 10.02 -0.42 3.93
CA VAL A 151 10.56 0.62 3.05
C VAL A 151 11.62 1.46 3.79
N THR A 152 11.49 1.64 5.10
CA THR A 152 12.45 2.44 5.92
C THR A 152 13.85 1.84 5.97
N ILE A 153 14.01 0.51 5.83
CA ILE A 153 15.35 -0.13 5.83
C ILE A 153 16.10 0.02 4.51
N LEU A 154 15.41 0.28 3.40
CA LEU A 154 16.04 0.34 2.07
C LEU A 154 17.10 1.44 1.95
N PRO A 155 16.87 2.70 2.39
CA PRO A 155 17.94 3.72 2.38
C PRO A 155 19.17 3.31 3.18
N ALA A 156 19.00 2.63 4.32
CA ALA A 156 20.11 2.15 5.13
C ALA A 156 20.91 1.07 4.39
N GLN A 157 20.24 0.13 3.74
CA GLN A 157 20.88 -0.91 2.92
C GLN A 157 21.65 -0.33 1.75
N PHE A 158 21.07 0.64 1.03
CA PHE A 158 21.71 1.28 -0.11
C PHE A 158 22.90 2.17 0.28
N ILE A 159 22.79 2.93 1.37
CA ILE A 159 23.91 3.76 1.84
C ILE A 159 25.07 2.88 2.31
N ILE A 160 24.78 1.81 3.05
CA ILE A 160 25.82 0.92 3.57
C ILE A 160 26.43 0.07 2.45
N SER A 161 25.66 -0.36 1.44
CA SER A 161 26.20 -1.09 0.30
C SER A 161 27.24 -0.25 -0.46
N MET A 162 26.96 1.06 -0.65
CA MET A 162 27.94 2.00 -1.21
C MET A 162 29.16 2.18 -0.30
N ALA A 163 28.98 2.21 1.03
CA ALA A 163 30.10 2.32 1.96
C ALA A 163 31.02 1.09 1.93
N ILE A 164 30.45 -0.12 1.87
CA ILE A 164 31.19 -1.39 1.73
C ILE A 164 31.97 -1.40 0.42
N TYR A 165 31.32 -1.05 -0.70
CA TYR A 165 31.96 -1.08 -2.01
C TYR A 165 33.13 -0.08 -2.13
N ASN A 166 32.93 1.16 -1.66
CA ASN A 166 33.92 2.22 -1.83
C ASN A 166 35.05 2.19 -0.78
N ASN A 167 34.86 1.46 0.34
CA ASN A 167 35.86 1.35 1.40
C ASN A 167 36.08 -0.13 1.76
N PRO A 168 37.08 -0.81 1.15
CA PRO A 168 37.32 -2.24 1.39
C PRO A 168 37.59 -2.65 2.84
N GLY A 169 38.00 -1.71 3.71
CA GLY A 169 38.20 -1.95 5.14
C GLY A 169 36.97 -1.67 6.02
N TYR A 170 35.83 -1.29 5.43
CA TYR A 170 34.62 -0.98 6.18
C TYR A 170 33.86 -2.26 6.56
N GLU A 171 33.82 -2.56 7.84
CA GLU A 171 32.97 -3.63 8.37
C GLU A 171 31.60 -3.08 8.77
N SER A 172 30.56 -3.51 8.06
CA SER A 172 29.19 -3.16 8.44
C SER A 172 28.80 -3.86 9.75
N LYS A 173 28.14 -3.11 10.63
CA LYS A 173 27.58 -3.61 11.89
C LYS A 173 26.09 -3.29 11.92
N THR A 174 25.29 -4.12 12.60
CA THR A 174 23.83 -3.96 12.67
C THR A 174 23.39 -2.58 13.15
N TRP A 175 24.15 -1.97 14.08
CA TRP A 175 23.85 -0.63 14.59
C TRP A 175 24.05 0.48 13.54
N HIS A 176 24.91 0.30 12.53
CA HIS A 176 25.04 1.25 11.42
C HIS A 176 23.72 1.36 10.64
N TYR A 177 23.12 0.21 10.28
CA TYR A 177 21.83 0.16 9.59
C TYR A 177 20.72 0.75 10.46
N PHE A 178 20.70 0.41 11.76
CA PHE A 178 19.74 0.94 12.72
C PHE A 178 19.77 2.47 12.81
N LEU A 179 20.96 3.09 12.92
CA LEU A 179 21.04 4.55 13.02
C LEU A 179 20.53 5.26 11.77
N ILE A 180 20.88 4.74 10.59
CA ILE A 180 20.38 5.30 9.31
C ILE A 180 18.86 5.08 9.20
N TYR A 181 18.36 3.90 9.59
CA TYR A 181 16.93 3.60 9.64
C TYR A 181 16.17 4.62 10.50
N GLN A 182 16.66 4.91 11.71
CA GLN A 182 16.00 5.87 12.59
C GLN A 182 16.12 7.31 12.09
N ALA A 183 17.27 7.69 11.53
CA ALA A 183 17.44 9.00 10.91
C ALA A 183 16.43 9.19 9.76
N THR A 184 16.30 8.19 8.88
CA THR A 184 15.33 8.19 7.78
C THR A 184 13.89 8.30 8.28
N ASN A 185 13.51 7.50 9.30
CA ASN A 185 12.17 7.56 9.91
C ASN A 185 11.86 8.97 10.46
N ILE A 186 12.81 9.57 11.20
CA ILE A 186 12.66 10.92 11.77
C ILE A 186 12.55 11.98 10.66
N ILE A 187 13.41 11.92 9.63
CA ILE A 187 13.38 12.88 8.52
C ILE A 187 12.02 12.86 7.81
N VAL A 188 11.52 11.66 7.50
CA VAL A 188 10.23 11.51 6.81
C VAL A 188 9.05 11.90 7.70
N LEU A 189 9.12 11.61 9.00
CA LEU A 189 8.15 12.08 9.99
C LEU A 189 8.08 13.62 10.00
N LEU A 190 9.21 14.30 10.16
CA LEU A 190 9.26 15.76 10.20
C LEU A 190 8.75 16.36 8.89
N TYR A 191 9.13 15.77 7.74
CA TYR A 191 8.60 16.20 6.45
C TYR A 191 7.08 16.06 6.38
N ASN A 192 6.51 14.94 6.83
CA ASN A 192 5.07 14.72 6.82
C ASN A 192 4.31 15.63 7.79
N ILE A 193 4.94 16.09 8.88
CA ILE A 193 4.32 17.04 9.81
C ILE A 193 4.34 18.45 9.23
N PHE A 194 5.48 18.89 8.69
CA PHE A 194 5.73 20.31 8.42
C PHE A 194 5.65 20.70 6.93
N ALA A 195 5.95 19.78 6.01
CA ALA A 195 6.14 20.10 4.60
C ALA A 195 5.05 19.55 3.68
N ILE A 196 4.56 18.31 3.91
CA ILE A 196 3.72 17.57 2.94
C ILE A 196 2.50 18.35 2.44
N ARG A 197 1.86 19.13 3.31
CA ARG A 197 0.67 19.93 2.94
C ARG A 197 0.99 21.00 1.90
N ARG A 198 2.21 21.55 1.93
CA ARG A 198 2.71 22.58 1.00
C ARG A 198 3.41 21.98 -0.23
N THR A 199 3.75 20.70 -0.18
CA THR A 199 4.53 20.01 -1.20
C THR A 199 3.76 18.85 -1.83
N THR A 200 2.47 19.02 -2.10
CA THR A 200 1.66 17.97 -2.76
C THR A 200 2.22 17.58 -4.14
N TRP A 201 2.97 18.47 -4.80
CA TRP A 201 3.73 18.22 -6.03
C TRP A 201 4.89 17.21 -5.86
N ILE A 202 5.28 16.87 -4.63
CA ILE A 202 6.38 15.93 -4.37
C ILE A 202 6.10 14.54 -4.96
N HIS A 203 4.83 14.16 -5.03
CA HIS A 203 4.42 12.90 -5.64
C HIS A 203 4.71 12.87 -7.14
N ASP A 204 4.47 13.99 -7.81
CA ASP A 204 4.71 14.15 -9.25
C ASP A 204 6.21 14.12 -9.55
N VAL A 205 7.01 14.77 -8.71
CA VAL A 205 8.48 14.76 -8.81
C VAL A 205 9.04 13.37 -8.52
N GLY A 206 8.57 12.70 -7.47
CA GLY A 206 8.97 11.31 -7.17
C GLY A 206 8.66 10.36 -8.33
N PHE A 207 7.48 10.52 -8.94
CA PHE A 207 7.06 9.75 -10.11
C PHE A 207 8.02 9.97 -11.29
N LEU A 208 8.28 11.24 -11.62
CA LEU A 208 9.17 11.59 -12.73
C LEU A 208 10.60 11.11 -12.48
N VAL A 209 11.14 11.33 -11.29
CA VAL A 209 12.49 10.88 -10.92
C VAL A 209 12.60 9.37 -11.01
N SER A 210 11.60 8.62 -10.53
CA SER A 210 11.59 7.16 -10.61
C SER A 210 11.57 6.67 -12.07
N ILE A 211 10.64 7.17 -12.89
CA ILE A 211 10.53 6.75 -14.30
C ILE A 211 11.75 7.18 -15.12
N SER A 212 12.28 8.38 -14.91
CA SER A 212 13.52 8.81 -15.55
C SER A 212 14.70 7.93 -15.14
N SER A 213 14.81 7.57 -13.85
CA SER A 213 15.86 6.68 -13.36
C SER A 213 15.72 5.28 -13.96
N PHE A 214 14.50 4.75 -14.08
CA PHE A 214 14.22 3.50 -14.77
C PHE A 214 14.80 3.50 -16.19
N PHE A 215 14.49 4.51 -17.01
CA PHE A 215 15.00 4.58 -18.39
C PHE A 215 16.51 4.77 -18.45
N VAL A 216 17.07 5.66 -17.62
CA VAL A 216 18.52 5.90 -17.58
C VAL A 216 19.27 4.62 -17.24
N ILE A 217 18.85 3.90 -16.20
CA ILE A 217 19.52 2.68 -15.76
C ILE A 217 19.33 1.57 -16.80
N LEU A 218 18.11 1.37 -17.28
CA LEU A 218 17.77 0.36 -18.28
C LEU A 218 18.60 0.51 -19.56
N ILE A 219 18.58 1.72 -20.16
CA ILE A 219 19.29 2.01 -21.40
C ILE A 219 20.80 1.91 -21.18
N THR A 220 21.32 2.44 -20.08
CA THR A 220 22.76 2.39 -19.81
C THR A 220 23.26 0.96 -19.65
N CYS A 221 22.54 0.11 -18.92
CA CYS A 221 22.93 -1.30 -18.76
C CYS A 221 22.89 -2.02 -20.12
N LEU A 222 21.78 -1.94 -20.86
CA LEU A 222 21.66 -2.59 -22.16
C LEU A 222 22.71 -2.12 -23.17
N ALA A 223 23.09 -0.84 -23.16
CA ALA A 223 24.09 -0.29 -24.07
C ALA A 223 25.53 -0.63 -23.68
N ARG A 224 25.80 -0.97 -22.41
CA ARG A 224 27.16 -1.13 -21.87
C ARG A 224 27.55 -2.57 -21.61
N THR A 225 26.57 -3.45 -21.48
CA THR A 225 26.75 -4.88 -21.25
C THR A 225 27.63 -5.46 -22.38
N PRO A 226 28.80 -6.04 -22.04
CA PRO A 226 29.75 -6.50 -23.05
C PRO A 226 29.23 -7.72 -23.82
N GLN A 227 28.57 -8.63 -23.10
CA GLN A 227 27.99 -9.86 -23.63
C GLN A 227 26.70 -10.14 -22.87
N MET A 228 25.59 -10.24 -23.57
CA MET A 228 24.32 -10.59 -22.95
C MET A 228 24.29 -12.08 -22.60
N SER A 229 23.64 -12.41 -21.48
CA SER A 229 23.34 -13.79 -21.09
C SER A 229 22.52 -14.52 -22.15
N SER A 230 22.63 -15.84 -22.20
CA SER A 230 21.88 -16.64 -23.16
C SER A 230 20.38 -16.62 -22.85
N THR A 231 19.54 -16.69 -23.89
CA THR A 231 18.08 -16.79 -23.73
C THR A 231 17.70 -18.00 -22.89
N GLU A 232 18.38 -19.13 -23.07
CA GLU A 232 18.15 -20.31 -22.23
C GLU A 232 18.37 -19.96 -20.74
N PHE A 233 19.51 -19.37 -20.40
CA PHE A 233 19.79 -18.98 -19.02
C PHE A 233 18.69 -18.06 -18.43
N VAL A 234 18.30 -17.02 -19.18
CA VAL A 234 17.33 -16.04 -18.69
C VAL A 234 15.96 -16.66 -18.45
N TRP A 235 15.50 -17.57 -19.29
CA TRP A 235 14.12 -18.09 -19.23
C TRP A 235 13.97 -19.43 -18.51
N THR A 236 15.05 -20.20 -18.29
CA THR A 236 14.93 -21.57 -17.76
C THR A 236 15.77 -21.86 -16.51
N THR A 237 16.58 -20.90 -16.02
CA THR A 237 17.45 -21.16 -14.86
C THR A 237 16.71 -21.09 -13.54
N PHE A 238 16.42 -22.26 -12.97
CA PHE A 238 15.91 -22.38 -11.61
C PHE A 238 17.06 -22.58 -10.62
N ILE A 239 17.03 -21.84 -9.50
CA ILE A 239 18.00 -21.95 -8.41
C ILE A 239 17.25 -22.23 -7.13
N ASN A 240 17.63 -23.30 -6.44
CA ASN A 240 17.10 -23.65 -5.14
C ASN A 240 18.26 -23.69 -4.12
N ARG A 241 18.53 -22.55 -3.48
CA ARG A 241 19.44 -22.46 -2.32
C ARG A 241 18.68 -22.48 -0.98
N SER A 242 17.36 -22.69 -1.00
CA SER A 242 16.52 -22.71 0.19
C SER A 242 16.68 -23.98 1.04
N GLY A 243 17.29 -25.04 0.50
CA GLY A 243 17.39 -26.35 1.17
C GLY A 243 16.08 -27.14 1.20
N TRP A 244 14.97 -26.61 0.66
CA TRP A 244 13.76 -27.38 0.43
C TRP A 244 13.99 -28.44 -0.65
N LYS A 245 13.55 -29.68 -0.39
CA LYS A 245 13.63 -30.78 -1.36
C LYS A 245 12.75 -30.57 -2.60
N SER A 246 11.76 -29.68 -2.51
CA SER A 246 10.82 -29.40 -3.59
C SER A 246 11.06 -27.99 -4.14
N ASP A 247 11.40 -27.92 -5.42
CA ASP A 247 11.53 -26.66 -6.16
C ASP A 247 10.23 -25.86 -6.16
N GLY A 248 9.08 -26.54 -6.16
CA GLY A 248 7.77 -25.88 -6.08
C GLY A 248 7.56 -25.14 -4.75
N ILE A 249 8.05 -25.68 -3.63
CA ILE A 249 7.98 -24.99 -2.34
C ILE A 249 8.93 -23.79 -2.34
N SER A 250 10.17 -23.97 -2.79
CA SER A 250 11.15 -22.88 -2.93
C SER A 250 10.61 -21.73 -3.80
N PHE A 251 9.96 -22.07 -4.91
CA PHE A 251 9.31 -21.07 -5.77
C PHE A 251 8.20 -20.33 -5.03
N LEU A 252 7.29 -21.04 -4.34
CA LEU A 252 6.15 -20.45 -3.64
C LEU A 252 6.56 -19.60 -2.42
N THR A 253 7.63 -19.94 -1.70
CA THR A 253 8.19 -19.10 -0.63
C THR A 253 8.87 -17.86 -1.23
N GLY A 254 9.63 -18.03 -2.31
CA GLY A 254 10.30 -16.94 -3.01
C GLY A 254 9.36 -15.94 -3.70
N MET A 255 8.09 -16.30 -3.94
CA MET A 255 7.07 -15.39 -4.47
C MET A 255 6.87 -14.12 -3.62
N ILE A 256 7.39 -14.07 -2.39
CA ILE A 256 7.50 -12.85 -1.59
C ILE A 256 8.19 -11.72 -2.39
N ASN A 257 9.29 -11.99 -3.10
CA ASN A 257 10.02 -10.97 -3.85
C ASN A 257 9.17 -10.37 -5.00
N PRO A 258 8.60 -11.16 -5.92
CA PRO A 258 7.67 -10.63 -6.91
C PRO A 258 6.46 -9.92 -6.30
N ASN A 259 5.96 -10.32 -5.12
CA ASN A 259 4.81 -9.66 -4.48
C ASN A 259 5.13 -8.20 -4.06
N TYR A 260 6.39 -7.87 -3.78
CA TYR A 260 6.78 -6.49 -3.44
C TYR A 260 6.47 -5.47 -4.53
N ILE A 261 6.29 -5.88 -5.80
CA ILE A 261 5.90 -4.94 -6.87
C ILE A 261 4.57 -4.24 -6.59
N TYR A 262 3.71 -4.82 -5.75
CA TYR A 262 2.39 -4.30 -5.37
C TYR A 262 2.25 -4.10 -3.84
N ALA A 263 3.37 -3.95 -3.13
CA ALA A 263 3.36 -3.57 -1.73
C ALA A 263 2.75 -2.15 -1.56
N GLY A 264 1.69 -2.03 -0.77
CA GLY A 264 0.97 -0.78 -0.54
C GLY A 264 0.08 -0.35 -1.72
N ILE A 265 -0.36 -1.29 -2.57
CA ILE A 265 -1.19 -0.96 -3.75
C ILE A 265 -2.50 -0.24 -3.39
N ASP A 266 -3.05 -0.49 -2.21
CA ASP A 266 -4.23 0.17 -1.68
C ASP A 266 -3.97 1.60 -1.17
N GLY A 267 -2.74 2.11 -1.27
CA GLY A 267 -2.36 3.37 -0.65
C GLY A 267 -3.13 4.60 -1.13
N ALA A 268 -3.55 4.60 -2.40
CA ALA A 268 -4.39 5.65 -2.96
C ALA A 268 -5.78 5.73 -2.29
N ILE A 269 -6.30 4.61 -1.77
CA ILE A 269 -7.61 4.56 -1.09
C ILE A 269 -7.58 5.38 0.20
N HIS A 270 -6.51 5.28 0.97
CA HIS A 270 -6.43 6.00 2.25
C HIS A 270 -6.21 7.51 2.09
N LEU A 271 -5.96 7.98 0.86
CA LEU A 271 -5.91 9.40 0.50
C LEU A 271 -7.21 9.91 -0.16
N ALA A 272 -8.24 9.06 -0.26
CA ALA A 272 -9.49 9.40 -0.94
C ALA A 272 -10.15 10.67 -0.38
N GLU A 273 -10.14 10.88 0.94
CA GLU A 273 -10.78 12.04 1.58
C GLU A 273 -10.01 13.36 1.33
N GLU A 274 -8.75 13.30 0.88
CA GLU A 274 -7.95 14.46 0.46
C GLU A 274 -8.06 14.71 -1.06
N CYS A 275 -8.73 13.84 -1.81
CA CYS A 275 -8.87 13.93 -3.26
C CYS A 275 -10.12 14.71 -3.69
N GLY A 276 -9.97 15.61 -4.67
CA GLY A 276 -11.10 16.36 -5.24
C GLY A 276 -12.16 15.48 -5.92
N ASN A 277 -11.73 14.44 -6.65
CA ASN A 277 -12.59 13.55 -7.45
C ASN A 277 -12.30 12.08 -7.14
N ALA A 278 -12.47 11.69 -5.87
CA ALA A 278 -12.01 10.41 -5.35
C ALA A 278 -12.67 9.18 -6.01
N THR A 279 -13.96 9.27 -6.38
CA THR A 279 -14.73 8.19 -7.02
C THR A 279 -14.17 7.76 -8.38
N THR A 280 -13.41 8.63 -9.04
CA THR A 280 -12.79 8.33 -10.35
C THR A 280 -11.26 8.27 -10.24
N ALA A 281 -10.64 9.16 -9.48
CA ALA A 281 -9.20 9.25 -9.34
C ALA A 281 -8.60 8.04 -8.61
N VAL A 282 -9.24 7.55 -7.55
CA VAL A 282 -8.71 6.41 -6.78
C VAL A 282 -8.75 5.11 -7.59
N PRO A 283 -9.87 4.71 -8.23
CA PRO A 283 -9.88 3.54 -9.11
C PRO A 283 -8.84 3.64 -10.23
N PHE A 284 -8.71 4.83 -10.84
CA PHE A 284 -7.74 5.04 -11.91
C PHE A 284 -6.30 4.91 -11.42
N ALA A 285 -5.97 5.46 -10.25
CA ALA A 285 -4.65 5.34 -9.64
C ALA A 285 -4.29 3.90 -9.27
N LEU A 286 -5.25 3.12 -8.77
CA LEU A 286 -5.06 1.68 -8.51
C LEU A 286 -4.71 0.93 -9.80
N MET A 287 -5.52 1.10 -10.85
CA MET A 287 -5.33 0.40 -12.12
C MET A 287 -4.07 0.86 -12.87
N SER A 288 -3.74 2.16 -12.83
CA SER A 288 -2.51 2.66 -13.46
C SER A 288 -1.26 2.17 -12.74
N THR A 289 -1.26 2.17 -11.40
CA THR A 289 -0.16 1.62 -10.59
C THR A 289 0.08 0.15 -10.91
N LEU A 290 -1.00 -0.64 -11.05
CA LEU A 290 -0.92 -2.05 -11.46
C LEU A 290 -0.22 -2.22 -12.82
N VAL A 291 -0.71 -1.51 -13.85
CA VAL A 291 -0.26 -1.66 -15.24
C VAL A 291 1.16 -1.15 -15.43
N ILE A 292 1.44 0.09 -14.99
CA ILE A 292 2.79 0.66 -15.08
C ILE A 292 3.75 -0.19 -14.24
N GLY A 293 3.30 -0.66 -13.07
CA GLY A 293 4.09 -1.50 -12.18
C GLY A 293 4.53 -2.81 -12.81
N PHE A 294 3.62 -3.50 -13.51
CA PHE A 294 3.95 -4.71 -14.25
C PHE A 294 4.93 -4.42 -15.38
N ILE A 295 4.62 -3.46 -16.26
CA ILE A 295 5.42 -3.18 -17.45
C ILE A 295 6.85 -2.82 -17.05
N THR A 296 7.01 -1.90 -16.10
CA THR A 296 8.33 -1.46 -15.64
C THR A 296 9.08 -2.59 -14.95
N SER A 297 8.47 -3.33 -14.03
CA SER A 297 9.17 -4.42 -13.32
C SER A 297 9.58 -5.55 -14.25
N PHE A 298 8.66 -6.00 -15.11
CA PHE A 298 8.92 -7.10 -16.03
C PHE A 298 10.02 -6.75 -17.03
N VAL A 299 9.93 -5.58 -17.67
CA VAL A 299 10.96 -5.11 -18.62
C VAL A 299 12.29 -4.91 -17.90
N PHE A 300 12.31 -4.28 -16.72
CA PHE A 300 13.54 -4.03 -15.98
C PHE A 300 14.23 -5.33 -15.60
N VAL A 301 13.52 -6.23 -14.93
CA VAL A 301 14.08 -7.50 -14.44
C VAL A 301 14.57 -8.34 -15.61
N MET A 302 13.78 -8.48 -16.68
CA MET A 302 14.21 -9.18 -17.89
C MET A 302 15.52 -8.60 -18.45
N SER A 303 15.60 -7.28 -18.60
CA SER A 303 16.82 -6.63 -19.08
C SER A 303 18.01 -6.82 -18.14
N MET A 304 17.81 -6.72 -16.82
CA MET A 304 18.88 -6.94 -15.84
C MET A 304 19.39 -8.38 -15.88
N LEU A 305 18.52 -9.37 -16.07
CA LEU A 305 18.90 -10.78 -16.22
C LEU A 305 19.70 -11.03 -17.50
N TYR A 306 19.36 -10.36 -18.61
CA TYR A 306 20.20 -10.40 -19.82
C TYR A 306 21.55 -9.70 -19.64
N CYS A 307 21.63 -8.70 -18.74
CA CYS A 307 22.88 -7.99 -18.44
C CYS A 307 23.77 -8.69 -17.40
N LEU A 308 23.24 -9.69 -16.71
CA LEU A 308 23.97 -10.49 -15.72
C LEU A 308 24.95 -11.42 -16.43
N THR A 309 26.18 -11.51 -15.94
CA THR A 309 27.23 -12.39 -16.49
C THR A 309 27.70 -13.46 -15.49
N ASP A 310 27.67 -13.18 -14.20
CA ASP A 310 28.04 -14.11 -13.13
C ASP A 310 26.97 -14.09 -12.03
N MET A 311 26.16 -15.15 -12.00
CA MET A 311 25.07 -15.33 -11.03
C MET A 311 25.58 -15.58 -9.62
N ASN A 312 26.70 -16.29 -9.46
CA ASN A 312 27.21 -16.60 -8.12
C ASN A 312 27.77 -15.35 -7.45
N ALA A 313 28.48 -14.49 -8.20
CA ALA A 313 28.93 -13.19 -7.70
C ALA A 313 27.76 -12.32 -7.23
N VAL A 314 26.63 -12.35 -7.94
CA VAL A 314 25.40 -11.62 -7.56
C VAL A 314 24.77 -12.16 -6.28
N ILE A 315 24.71 -13.49 -6.12
CA ILE A 315 24.17 -14.13 -4.92
C ILE A 315 25.07 -13.89 -3.69
N GLU A 316 26.38 -13.91 -3.89
CA GLU A 316 27.39 -13.88 -2.82
C GLU A 316 27.99 -12.49 -2.61
N THR A 317 27.38 -11.45 -3.18
CA THR A 317 27.90 -10.07 -3.12
C THR A 317 28.08 -9.60 -1.66
N ALA A 318 29.28 -9.13 -1.34
CA ALA A 318 29.61 -8.61 -0.01
C ALA A 318 28.76 -7.39 0.38
N THR A 319 28.18 -6.69 -0.61
CA THR A 319 27.33 -5.52 -0.38
C THR A 319 25.96 -5.88 0.22
N GLY A 320 25.53 -7.14 0.09
CA GLY A 320 24.18 -7.60 0.45
C GLY A 320 23.06 -7.03 -0.44
N VAL A 321 23.40 -6.33 -1.53
CA VAL A 321 22.45 -5.72 -2.47
C VAL A 321 22.73 -6.25 -3.88
N PRO A 322 22.10 -7.37 -4.29
CA PRO A 322 22.45 -8.07 -5.55
C PRO A 322 22.34 -7.23 -6.81
N ILE A 323 21.40 -6.28 -6.86
CA ILE A 323 21.25 -5.40 -8.03
C ILE A 323 22.48 -4.49 -8.23
N TYR A 324 23.21 -4.16 -7.16
CA TYR A 324 24.46 -3.42 -7.25
C TYR A 324 25.49 -4.22 -8.06
N GLU A 325 25.65 -5.50 -7.72
CA GLU A 325 26.56 -6.40 -8.43
C GLU A 325 26.18 -6.56 -9.91
N ILE A 326 24.89 -6.70 -10.23
CA ILE A 326 24.42 -6.75 -11.62
C ILE A 326 24.82 -5.47 -12.37
N TRP A 327 24.68 -4.30 -11.76
CA TRP A 327 25.06 -3.03 -12.39
C TRP A 327 26.57 -2.86 -12.54
N LEU A 328 27.37 -3.42 -11.64
CA LEU A 328 28.82 -3.49 -11.78
C LEU A 328 29.20 -4.34 -12.99
N GLN A 329 28.60 -5.52 -13.14
CA GLN A 329 28.81 -6.42 -14.28
C GLN A 329 28.38 -5.78 -15.61
N ALA A 330 27.17 -5.21 -15.65
CA ALA A 330 26.60 -4.61 -16.86
C ALA A 330 27.40 -3.38 -17.33
N THR A 331 27.73 -2.47 -16.42
CA THR A 331 28.35 -1.19 -16.79
C THR A 331 29.87 -1.24 -16.84
N ARG A 332 30.48 -2.20 -16.13
CA ARG A 332 31.92 -2.29 -15.83
C ARG A 332 32.46 -0.99 -15.22
N SER A 333 31.64 -0.32 -14.41
CA SER A 333 31.95 0.98 -13.83
C SER A 333 31.37 1.11 -12.42
N GLY A 334 32.27 1.20 -11.42
CA GLY A 334 31.88 1.47 -10.04
C GLY A 334 31.14 2.79 -9.89
N ALA A 335 31.50 3.82 -10.64
CA ALA A 335 30.85 5.13 -10.57
C ALA A 335 29.40 5.07 -11.08
N ALA A 336 29.16 4.35 -12.18
CA ALA A 336 27.81 4.19 -12.73
C ALA A 336 26.92 3.40 -11.76
N ALA A 337 27.40 2.25 -11.28
CA ALA A 337 26.64 1.41 -10.35
C ALA A 337 26.34 2.14 -9.03
N THR A 338 27.31 2.88 -8.47
CA THR A 338 27.11 3.71 -7.26
C THR A 338 26.08 4.82 -7.51
N THR A 339 26.10 5.44 -8.70
CA THR A 339 25.10 6.46 -9.08
C THR A 339 23.70 5.85 -9.13
N PHE A 340 23.56 4.65 -9.69
CA PHE A 340 22.26 3.96 -9.76
C PHE A 340 21.73 3.58 -8.37
N ILE A 341 22.60 3.16 -7.45
CA ILE A 341 22.22 2.91 -6.04
C ILE A 341 21.81 4.20 -5.33
N THR A 342 22.49 5.31 -5.62
CA THR A 342 22.10 6.63 -5.10
C THR A 342 20.71 7.04 -5.59
N LEU A 343 20.39 6.78 -6.87
CA LEU A 343 19.05 7.01 -7.42
C LEU A 343 17.99 6.12 -6.73
N LEU A 344 18.29 4.85 -6.48
CA LEU A 344 17.39 3.98 -5.70
C LEU A 344 17.17 4.46 -4.26
N ALA A 345 18.22 4.97 -3.61
CA ALA A 345 18.10 5.54 -2.28
C ALA A 345 17.18 6.77 -2.28
N LEU A 346 17.35 7.69 -3.23
CA LEU A 346 16.49 8.85 -3.42
C LEU A 346 15.03 8.44 -3.66
N ILE A 347 14.83 7.45 -4.53
CA ILE A 347 13.53 6.85 -4.82
C ILE A 347 12.87 6.28 -3.56
N ALA A 348 13.63 5.54 -2.74
CA ALA A 348 13.11 4.95 -1.50
C ALA A 348 12.63 6.02 -0.51
N PHE A 349 13.23 7.22 -0.50
CA PHE A 349 12.71 8.35 0.29
C PHE A 349 11.33 8.82 -0.20
N PHE A 350 11.09 8.90 -1.52
CA PHE A 350 9.78 9.24 -2.06
C PHE A 350 8.73 8.17 -1.71
N SER A 351 9.08 6.88 -1.86
CA SER A 351 8.21 5.77 -1.48
C SER A 351 7.86 5.81 0.01
N LEU A 352 8.86 6.00 0.88
CA LEU A 352 8.64 6.07 2.32
C LEU A 352 7.79 7.27 2.72
N ASN A 353 7.96 8.40 2.05
CA ASN A 353 7.14 9.57 2.26
C ASN A 353 5.65 9.28 2.01
N GLY A 354 5.34 8.65 0.87
CA GLY A 354 4.00 8.18 0.54
C GLY A 354 3.45 7.17 1.55
N CYS A 355 4.25 6.17 1.93
CA CYS A 355 3.86 5.17 2.93
C CYS A 355 3.46 5.82 4.26
N GLN A 356 4.27 6.77 4.76
CA GLN A 356 4.00 7.45 6.02
C GLN A 356 2.76 8.35 5.92
N GLN A 357 2.58 9.04 4.79
CA GLN A 357 1.37 9.82 4.52
C GLN A 357 0.15 8.91 4.62
N THR A 358 0.08 7.88 3.78
CA THR A 358 -1.04 6.93 3.70
C THR A 358 -1.32 6.21 5.02
N SER A 359 -0.28 5.64 5.66
CA SER A 359 -0.40 4.92 6.93
C SER A 359 -1.00 5.80 8.04
N SER A 360 -0.59 7.06 8.11
CA SER A 360 -1.14 8.01 9.09
C SER A 360 -2.61 8.35 8.83
N ARG A 361 -3.07 8.43 7.57
CA ARG A 361 -4.49 8.68 7.25
C ARG A 361 -5.35 7.48 7.60
N LEU A 362 -4.88 6.26 7.31
CA LEU A 362 -5.57 5.04 7.71
C LEU A 362 -5.72 4.96 9.24
N THR A 363 -4.61 5.21 9.96
CA THR A 363 -4.59 5.17 11.43
C THR A 363 -5.49 6.26 12.03
N TRP A 364 -5.46 7.47 11.45
CA TRP A 364 -6.35 8.55 11.80
C TRP A 364 -7.82 8.19 11.57
N ALA A 365 -8.17 7.64 10.40
CA ALA A 365 -9.55 7.27 10.08
C ALA A 365 -10.07 6.20 11.06
N PHE A 366 -9.25 5.20 11.38
CA PHE A 366 -9.63 4.17 12.35
C PHE A 366 -9.79 4.75 13.77
N ALA A 367 -8.93 5.70 14.16
CA ALA A 367 -9.07 6.41 15.42
C ALA A 367 -10.32 7.31 15.45
N ARG A 368 -10.63 8.01 14.34
CA ARG A 368 -11.84 8.84 14.18
C ARG A 368 -13.10 8.04 14.43
N ASP A 369 -13.13 6.78 14.00
CA ASP A 369 -14.27 5.89 14.17
C ASP A 369 -14.30 5.21 15.56
N ASP A 370 -13.56 5.73 16.55
CA ASP A 370 -13.43 5.21 17.92
C ASP A 370 -12.96 3.74 18.00
N ALA A 371 -12.09 3.33 17.06
CA ALA A 371 -11.56 1.98 17.02
C ALA A 371 -10.29 1.79 17.86
N LEU A 372 -9.57 2.85 18.25
CA LEU A 372 -8.28 2.75 18.95
C LEU A 372 -8.34 3.31 20.36
N ILE A 373 -7.60 2.71 21.28
CA ILE A 373 -7.30 3.35 22.56
C ILE A 373 -6.66 4.71 22.28
N LEU A 374 -7.08 5.73 23.02
CA LEU A 374 -6.74 7.14 22.76
C LEU A 374 -7.23 7.67 21.40
N SER A 375 -8.32 7.11 20.86
CA SER A 375 -8.99 7.57 19.64
C SER A 375 -9.20 9.09 19.58
N LYS A 376 -9.62 9.70 20.70
CA LYS A 376 -9.81 11.16 20.81
C LYS A 376 -8.54 11.98 20.62
N PHE A 377 -7.36 11.39 20.81
CA PHE A 377 -6.06 12.02 20.62
C PHE A 377 -5.53 11.72 19.22
N ILE A 378 -5.50 10.45 18.82
CA ILE A 378 -4.97 9.98 17.53
C ILE A 378 -5.83 10.48 16.35
N GLY A 379 -7.15 10.53 16.51
CA GLY A 379 -8.12 10.93 15.49
C GLY A 379 -8.23 12.44 15.25
N ARG A 380 -7.33 13.28 15.80
CA ARG A 380 -7.36 14.74 15.59
C ARG A 380 -6.49 15.16 14.40
N ILE A 381 -7.05 16.02 13.55
CA ILE A 381 -6.31 16.77 12.54
C ILE A 381 -5.82 18.09 13.18
N HIS A 382 -4.56 18.45 12.94
CA HIS A 382 -4.00 19.70 13.44
C HIS A 382 -4.56 20.91 12.66
N PRO A 383 -5.11 21.94 13.32
CA PRO A 383 -5.86 23.02 12.65
C PRO A 383 -5.02 23.89 11.71
N VAL A 384 -3.71 24.05 11.99
CA VAL A 384 -2.82 24.87 11.14
C VAL A 384 -2.06 24.05 10.11
N LEU A 385 -1.72 22.80 10.47
CA LEU A 385 -0.88 21.94 9.61
C LEU A 385 -1.74 21.08 8.68
N GLN A 386 -3.03 20.92 9.00
CA GLN A 386 -4.02 20.17 8.22
C GLN A 386 -3.58 18.72 7.95
N VAL A 387 -2.87 18.12 8.92
CA VAL A 387 -2.43 16.72 8.91
C VAL A 387 -2.68 16.07 10.27
N PRO A 388 -2.84 14.73 10.34
CA PRO A 388 -3.05 14.01 11.59
C PRO A 388 -1.72 13.77 12.33
N VAL A 389 -1.18 14.82 12.96
CA VAL A 389 0.13 14.81 13.63
C VAL A 389 0.25 13.67 14.66
N ASN A 390 -0.82 13.41 15.42
CA ASN A 390 -0.79 12.37 16.45
C ASN A 390 -0.75 10.96 15.86
N ALA A 391 -1.41 10.73 14.72
CA ALA A 391 -1.32 9.46 14.00
C ALA A 391 0.07 9.27 13.37
N LEU A 392 0.66 10.34 12.82
CA LEU A 392 2.04 10.33 12.32
C LEU A 392 3.05 9.96 13.41
N LEU A 393 2.93 10.57 14.59
CA LEU A 393 3.78 10.26 15.75
C LEU A 393 3.59 8.83 16.25
N ALA A 394 2.34 8.36 16.35
CA ALA A 394 2.04 6.99 16.76
C ALA A 394 2.66 5.97 15.79
N ASN A 395 2.48 6.16 14.48
CA ASN A 395 3.04 5.25 13.48
C ASN A 395 4.55 5.27 13.47
N SER A 396 5.17 6.47 13.51
CA SER A 396 6.63 6.59 13.57
C SER A 396 7.22 5.99 14.84
N LEU A 397 6.52 6.05 15.98
CA LEU A 397 6.93 5.39 17.22
C LEU A 397 6.90 3.87 17.08
N VAL A 398 5.86 3.29 16.47
CA VAL A 398 5.82 1.84 16.24
C VAL A 398 6.90 1.40 15.25
N VAL A 399 7.11 2.16 14.17
CA VAL A 399 8.21 1.93 13.22
C VAL A 399 9.58 2.04 13.92
N PHE A 400 9.75 2.99 14.85
CA PHE A 400 10.95 3.10 15.67
C PHE A 400 11.19 1.85 16.52
N ILE A 401 10.14 1.34 17.20
CA ILE A 401 10.20 0.11 18.00
C ILE A 401 10.56 -1.10 17.13
N ILE A 402 9.98 -1.19 15.93
CA ILE A 402 10.31 -2.24 14.95
C ILE A 402 11.79 -2.13 14.54
N GLY A 403 12.32 -0.92 14.33
CA GLY A 403 13.74 -0.69 14.10
C GLY A 403 14.62 -1.25 15.23
N CYS A 404 14.17 -1.17 16.49
CA CYS A 404 14.91 -1.78 17.62
C CYS A 404 14.97 -3.32 17.52
N ILE A 405 13.97 -3.97 16.92
CA ILE A 405 13.99 -5.42 16.66
C ILE A 405 15.12 -5.76 15.70
N TYR A 406 15.38 -4.93 14.67
CA TYR A 406 16.48 -5.14 13.74
C TYR A 406 17.84 -5.21 14.44
N LEU A 407 18.05 -4.40 15.50
CA LEU A 407 19.28 -4.42 16.29
C LEU A 407 19.51 -5.77 16.98
N ALA A 408 18.43 -6.43 17.40
CA ALA A 408 18.48 -7.72 18.06
C ALA A 408 18.52 -8.90 17.06
N SER A 409 17.71 -8.84 16.00
CA SER A 409 17.59 -9.89 14.99
C SER A 409 17.06 -9.34 13.67
N SER A 410 17.90 -9.39 12.63
CA SER A 410 17.49 -9.10 11.25
C SER A 410 16.45 -10.11 10.74
N THR A 411 16.52 -11.37 11.18
CA THR A 411 15.52 -12.41 10.86
C THR A 411 14.14 -12.06 11.39
N ALA A 412 14.04 -11.67 12.67
CA ALA A 412 12.76 -11.29 13.26
C ALA A 412 12.19 -10.03 12.59
N PHE A 413 13.06 -9.06 12.26
CA PHE A 413 12.67 -7.87 11.51
C PHE A 413 12.15 -8.20 10.11
N ASN A 414 12.87 -9.05 9.36
CA ASN A 414 12.46 -9.46 8.01
C ASN A 414 11.13 -10.24 8.04
N ALA A 415 10.91 -11.09 9.04
CA ALA A 415 9.64 -11.77 9.25
C ALA A 415 8.49 -10.77 9.48
N LEU A 416 8.73 -9.70 10.25
CA LEU A 416 7.74 -8.65 10.48
C LEU A 416 7.37 -7.91 9.18
N ILE A 417 8.36 -7.63 8.33
CA ILE A 417 8.09 -6.99 7.03
C ILE A 417 7.31 -7.94 6.12
N GLY A 418 7.73 -9.20 6.01
CA GLY A 418 7.01 -10.22 5.22
C GLY A 418 5.57 -10.41 5.69
N THR A 419 5.34 -10.33 7.01
CA THR A 419 4.00 -10.32 7.60
C THR A 419 3.14 -9.19 7.05
N GLY A 420 3.71 -8.02 6.77
CA GLY A 420 2.98 -6.89 6.19
C GLY A 420 2.31 -7.25 4.86
N LEU A 421 3.02 -7.93 3.96
CA LEU A 421 2.46 -8.38 2.68
C LEU A 421 1.34 -9.41 2.87
N VAL A 422 1.49 -10.33 3.83
CA VAL A 422 0.43 -11.30 4.16
C VAL A 422 -0.81 -10.58 4.67
N LEU A 423 -0.65 -9.67 5.63
CA LEU A 423 -1.75 -8.91 6.22
C LEU A 423 -2.43 -8.00 5.20
N GLN A 424 -1.69 -7.42 4.25
CA GLN A 424 -2.26 -6.69 3.12
C GLN A 424 -3.24 -7.56 2.34
N GLN A 425 -2.81 -8.75 1.92
CA GLN A 425 -3.68 -9.64 1.13
C GLN A 425 -4.88 -10.14 1.94
N VAL A 426 -4.67 -10.43 3.23
CA VAL A 426 -5.76 -10.80 4.13
C VAL A 426 -6.77 -9.65 4.29
N SER A 427 -6.32 -8.38 4.37
CA SER A 427 -7.22 -7.23 4.47
C SER A 427 -8.13 -7.11 3.25
N PHE A 428 -7.63 -7.42 2.05
CA PHE A 428 -8.39 -7.41 0.79
C PHE A 428 -9.42 -8.54 0.72
N CYS A 429 -9.15 -9.67 1.38
CA CYS A 429 -10.05 -10.81 1.41
C CYS A 429 -11.38 -10.53 2.11
N PHE A 430 -11.41 -9.66 3.13
CA PHE A 430 -12.64 -9.33 3.87
C PHE A 430 -13.74 -8.76 2.95
N PRO A 431 -13.53 -7.63 2.26
CA PRO A 431 -14.54 -7.09 1.36
C PRO A 431 -14.79 -8.01 0.15
N ALA A 432 -13.79 -8.71 -0.37
CA ALA A 432 -13.96 -9.66 -1.48
C ALA A 432 -14.93 -10.81 -1.12
N ALA A 433 -14.75 -11.43 0.06
CA ALA A 433 -15.63 -12.48 0.56
C ALA A 433 -17.05 -11.96 0.81
N LEU A 434 -17.18 -10.76 1.37
CA LEU A 434 -18.48 -10.17 1.63
C LEU A 434 -19.23 -9.78 0.35
N LEU A 435 -18.52 -9.34 -0.70
CA LEU A 435 -19.13 -9.12 -2.01
C LEU A 435 -19.68 -10.42 -2.62
N ILE A 436 -18.93 -11.53 -2.51
CA ILE A 436 -19.39 -12.86 -2.93
C ILE A 436 -20.62 -13.27 -2.11
N PHE A 437 -20.57 -13.10 -0.78
CA PHE A 437 -21.67 -13.42 0.13
C PHE A 437 -22.94 -12.63 -0.19
N ARG A 438 -22.79 -11.32 -0.50
CA ARG A 438 -23.89 -10.44 -0.94
C ARG A 438 -24.30 -10.66 -2.39
N LYS A 439 -23.75 -11.65 -3.06
CA LYS A 439 -23.99 -11.97 -4.48
C LYS A 439 -23.76 -10.78 -5.42
N ARG A 440 -22.86 -9.88 -5.02
CA ARG A 440 -22.57 -8.61 -5.73
C ARG A 440 -23.86 -7.84 -6.07
N SER A 441 -24.81 -7.81 -5.13
CA SER A 441 -26.11 -7.15 -5.29
C SER A 441 -25.96 -5.67 -5.67
N SER A 442 -26.85 -5.18 -6.54
CA SER A 442 -26.92 -3.78 -6.95
C SER A 442 -27.17 -2.81 -5.78
N THR A 443 -27.69 -3.31 -4.65
CA THR A 443 -27.85 -2.55 -3.39
C THR A 443 -26.52 -2.00 -2.88
N TYR A 444 -25.44 -2.79 -2.98
CA TYR A 444 -24.11 -2.42 -2.48
C TYR A 444 -23.12 -2.11 -3.61
N LEU A 445 -23.43 -2.54 -4.83
CA LEU A 445 -22.64 -2.30 -6.03
C LEU A 445 -23.56 -1.78 -7.16
N PRO A 446 -23.92 -0.49 -7.14
CA PRO A 446 -24.81 0.11 -8.13
C PRO A 446 -24.29 -0.09 -9.56
N SER A 447 -25.16 -0.43 -10.50
CA SER A 447 -24.77 -0.80 -11.88
C SER A 447 -24.15 0.33 -12.69
N HIS A 448 -24.45 1.58 -12.33
CA HIS A 448 -23.96 2.80 -12.99
C HIS A 448 -22.70 3.38 -12.34
N ARG A 449 -22.07 2.67 -11.39
CA ARG A 449 -20.79 3.08 -10.80
C ARG A 449 -19.71 3.29 -11.86
N PHE A 450 -18.77 4.19 -11.59
CA PHE A 450 -17.68 4.54 -12.51
C PHE A 450 -16.85 3.33 -12.93
N PHE A 451 -16.45 2.48 -11.97
CA PHE A 451 -15.64 1.29 -12.26
C PHE A 451 -16.48 0.02 -12.11
N ASN A 452 -17.10 -0.41 -13.21
CA ASN A 452 -17.92 -1.61 -13.27
C ASN A 452 -17.31 -2.68 -14.19
N ILE A 453 -16.89 -3.78 -13.58
CA ILE A 453 -16.28 -4.95 -14.26
C ILE A 453 -17.27 -6.07 -14.57
N GLY A 454 -18.55 -5.87 -14.24
CA GLY A 454 -19.63 -6.81 -14.48
C GLY A 454 -19.36 -8.19 -13.86
N ARG A 455 -19.45 -9.23 -14.71
CA ARG A 455 -19.32 -10.63 -14.30
C ARG A 455 -17.88 -11.03 -13.93
N PHE A 456 -16.87 -10.36 -14.49
CA PHE A 456 -15.46 -10.63 -14.16
C PHE A 456 -15.13 -10.29 -12.70
N GLY A 457 -15.96 -9.49 -12.02
CA GLY A 457 -15.78 -9.22 -10.60
C GLY A 457 -16.02 -10.42 -9.69
N TRP A 458 -16.74 -11.45 -10.14
CA TRP A 458 -16.80 -12.72 -9.41
C TRP A 458 -15.45 -13.43 -9.42
N VAL A 459 -14.82 -13.51 -10.60
CA VAL A 459 -13.49 -14.11 -10.75
C VAL A 459 -12.47 -13.34 -9.92
N SER A 460 -12.49 -12.00 -10.02
CA SER A 460 -11.58 -11.12 -9.28
C SER A 460 -11.68 -11.34 -7.76
N ASN A 461 -12.90 -11.40 -7.23
CA ASN A 461 -13.12 -11.64 -5.80
C ASN A 461 -12.66 -13.04 -5.37
N ILE A 462 -12.94 -14.09 -6.16
CA ILE A 462 -12.53 -15.47 -5.83
C ILE A 462 -11.00 -15.59 -5.85
N VAL A 463 -10.35 -15.06 -6.88
CA VAL A 463 -8.89 -15.11 -7.03
C VAL A 463 -8.20 -14.32 -5.90
N THR A 464 -8.78 -13.19 -5.49
CA THR A 464 -8.31 -12.43 -4.30
C THR A 464 -8.30 -13.31 -3.04
N LEU A 465 -9.36 -14.10 -2.81
CA LEU A 465 -9.42 -15.02 -1.67
C LEU A 465 -8.39 -16.15 -1.78
N LEU A 466 -8.26 -16.76 -2.95
CA LEU A 466 -7.29 -17.84 -3.18
C LEU A 466 -5.85 -17.33 -2.97
N PHE A 467 -5.56 -16.11 -3.39
CA PHE A 467 -4.25 -15.50 -3.19
C PHE A 467 -3.96 -15.18 -1.71
N GLY A 468 -4.96 -14.68 -0.98
CA GLY A 468 -4.86 -14.51 0.46
C GLY A 468 -4.55 -15.81 1.19
N ILE A 469 -5.19 -16.93 0.79
CA ILE A 469 -4.90 -18.26 1.35
C ILE A 469 -3.49 -18.71 0.99
N LEU A 470 -3.08 -18.55 -0.27
CA LEU A 470 -1.75 -18.94 -0.74
C LEU A 470 -0.66 -18.20 0.04
N THR A 471 -0.77 -16.88 0.16
CA THR A 471 0.21 -16.07 0.90
C THR A 471 0.20 -16.40 2.39
N LEU A 472 -0.98 -16.58 3.00
CA LEU A 472 -1.08 -16.96 4.42
C LEU A 472 -0.40 -18.32 4.71
N ILE A 473 -0.40 -19.26 3.77
CA ILE A 473 0.26 -20.56 3.97
C ILE A 473 1.76 -20.47 3.63
N PHE A 474 2.09 -20.14 2.38
CA PHE A 474 3.45 -20.30 1.88
C PHE A 474 4.41 -19.20 2.36
N PHE A 475 3.95 -17.98 2.60
CA PHE A 475 4.85 -16.91 3.08
C PHE A 475 5.20 -17.08 4.57
N ASN A 476 4.55 -18.01 5.27
CA ASN A 476 4.87 -18.38 6.64
C ASN A 476 5.90 -19.51 6.72
N PHE A 477 6.26 -20.12 5.59
CA PHE A 477 7.28 -21.17 5.58
C PHE A 477 8.69 -20.55 5.70
N PRO A 478 9.66 -21.29 6.27
CA PRO A 478 11.05 -20.85 6.33
C PRO A 478 11.64 -20.71 4.93
N ALA A 479 12.44 -19.65 4.74
CA ALA A 479 13.18 -19.40 3.50
C ALA A 479 14.41 -20.32 3.35
N GLU A 480 14.88 -20.91 4.46
CA GLU A 480 16.04 -21.79 4.46
C GLU A 480 15.82 -23.03 5.36
N MET A 481 16.31 -24.17 4.90
CA MET A 481 16.30 -25.46 5.58
C MET A 481 17.74 -25.99 5.74
N PRO A 482 18.07 -26.65 6.88
CA PRO A 482 17.22 -26.92 8.02
C PRO A 482 16.92 -25.67 8.87
N VAL A 483 15.74 -25.66 9.51
CA VAL A 483 15.33 -24.55 10.38
C VAL A 483 16.13 -24.56 11.68
N THR A 484 16.62 -23.39 12.06
CA THR A 484 17.27 -23.06 13.31
C THR A 484 16.57 -21.84 13.93
N GLY A 485 16.86 -21.53 15.19
CA GLY A 485 16.34 -20.30 15.81
C GLY A 485 16.80 -19.02 15.09
N GLY A 486 17.90 -19.08 14.33
CA GLY A 486 18.44 -17.93 13.59
C GLY A 486 17.78 -17.67 12.25
N ASN A 487 17.19 -18.67 11.59
CA ASN A 487 16.60 -18.55 10.25
C ASN A 487 15.12 -18.95 10.17
N MET A 488 14.49 -19.34 11.30
CA MET A 488 13.05 -19.59 11.33
C MET A 488 12.26 -18.36 10.87
N ASN A 489 11.21 -18.60 10.10
CA ASN A 489 10.26 -17.55 9.74
C ASN A 489 9.31 -17.27 10.92
N TYR A 490 9.48 -16.11 11.55
CA TYR A 490 8.70 -15.69 12.71
C TYR A 490 7.32 -15.06 12.37
N THR A 491 6.87 -15.11 11.11
CA THR A 491 5.62 -14.48 10.66
C THR A 491 4.41 -14.90 11.50
N SER A 492 4.27 -16.18 11.82
CA SER A 492 3.15 -16.67 12.64
C SER A 492 3.15 -16.07 14.06
N VAL A 493 4.32 -15.89 14.65
CA VAL A 493 4.50 -15.23 15.97
C VAL A 493 4.15 -13.75 15.88
N VAL A 494 4.57 -13.08 14.81
CA VAL A 494 4.24 -11.66 14.57
C VAL A 494 2.73 -11.49 14.40
N ILE A 495 2.08 -12.30 13.56
CA ILE A 495 0.61 -12.31 13.38
C ILE A 495 -0.09 -12.56 14.71
N GLY A 496 0.33 -13.57 15.48
CA GLY A 496 -0.25 -13.87 16.79
C GLY A 496 -0.11 -12.71 17.77
N THR A 497 1.07 -12.06 17.80
CA THR A 497 1.33 -10.90 18.65
C THR A 497 0.44 -9.71 18.27
N MET A 498 0.34 -9.40 16.97
CA MET A 498 -0.55 -8.36 16.45
C MET A 498 -2.04 -8.66 16.75
N ALA A 499 -2.45 -9.93 16.65
CA ALA A 499 -3.80 -10.36 17.00
C ALA A 499 -4.08 -10.17 18.50
N LEU A 500 -3.11 -10.47 19.38
CA LEU A 500 -3.24 -10.23 20.82
C LEU A 500 -3.37 -8.73 21.15
N PHE A 501 -2.58 -7.86 20.53
CA PHE A 501 -2.73 -6.41 20.69
C PHE A 501 -4.10 -5.92 20.20
N SER A 502 -4.54 -6.40 19.03
CA SER A 502 -5.86 -6.07 18.48
C SER A 502 -6.99 -6.53 19.40
N LEU A 503 -6.89 -7.75 19.95
CA LEU A 503 -7.88 -8.30 20.87
C LEU A 503 -7.89 -7.53 22.19
N GLY A 504 -6.73 -7.17 22.72
CA GLY A 504 -6.62 -6.31 23.90
C GLY A 504 -7.33 -4.98 23.68
N ASN A 505 -7.03 -4.28 22.59
CA ASN A 505 -7.68 -3.02 22.24
C ASN A 505 -9.21 -3.20 22.05
N TRP A 506 -9.65 -4.31 21.47
CA TRP A 506 -11.07 -4.64 21.34
C TRP A 506 -11.76 -4.79 22.71
N VAL A 507 -11.21 -5.62 23.59
CA VAL A 507 -11.79 -5.92 24.90
C VAL A 507 -11.84 -4.67 25.78
N PHE A 508 -10.77 -3.87 25.80
CA PHE A 508 -10.67 -2.71 26.69
C PHE A 508 -11.39 -1.46 26.14
N HIS A 509 -11.48 -1.29 24.82
CA HIS A 509 -12.01 -0.06 24.21
C HIS A 509 -13.05 -0.31 23.10
N ALA A 510 -12.63 -0.91 21.98
CA ALA A 510 -13.42 -0.88 20.75
C ALA A 510 -14.78 -1.62 20.87
N ASN A 511 -14.88 -2.67 21.69
CA ASN A 511 -16.15 -3.37 21.91
C ASN A 511 -17.25 -2.46 22.50
N LYS A 512 -16.88 -1.37 23.18
CA LYS A 512 -17.84 -0.42 23.76
C LYS A 512 -18.13 0.76 22.85
N SER A 513 -17.13 1.24 22.11
CA SER A 513 -17.21 2.52 21.38
C SER A 513 -17.32 2.37 19.87
N TYR A 514 -16.65 1.39 19.27
CA TYR A 514 -16.56 1.24 17.82
C TYR A 514 -17.89 0.81 17.19
N GLN A 515 -18.37 1.51 16.17
CA GLN A 515 -19.60 1.14 15.45
C GLN A 515 -19.39 0.81 13.96
N GLY A 516 -18.33 1.36 13.35
CA GLY A 516 -18.08 1.34 11.91
C GLY A 516 -19.11 2.16 11.12
N PRO A 517 -18.78 2.64 9.90
CA PRO A 517 -19.74 3.35 9.06
C PRO A 517 -20.82 2.39 8.54
N ARG A 518 -22.04 2.91 8.33
CA ARG A 518 -23.19 2.14 7.85
C ARG A 518 -23.97 2.94 6.83
N LEU A 519 -24.59 2.23 5.89
CA LEU A 519 -25.62 2.83 5.05
C LEU A 519 -26.90 3.08 5.87
N PRO A 520 -27.61 4.19 5.62
CA PRO A 520 -28.94 4.45 6.17
C PRO A 520 -29.87 3.25 5.96
N ALA A 521 -30.73 2.98 6.95
CA ALA A 521 -31.63 1.83 6.92
C ALA A 521 -32.63 1.85 5.75
N GLU A 522 -32.89 3.04 5.19
CA GLU A 522 -33.76 3.25 4.02
C GLU A 522 -33.11 2.79 2.70
N LEU A 523 -31.78 2.60 2.68
CA LEU A 523 -31.00 2.19 1.51
C LEU A 523 -30.58 0.71 1.54
N THR A 524 -30.88 -0.03 2.61
CA THR A 524 -30.51 -1.45 2.81
C THR A 524 -31.70 -2.35 2.98
#